data_AF-A0A1Y2FGB3-F1
#
_entry.id   AF-A0A1Y2FGB3-F1
#
_cell.length_a   1.000
_cell.length_b   1.000
_cell.length_c   1.000
_cell.angle_alpha   90.00
_cell.angle_beta   90.00
_cell.angle_gamma   90.00
#
_symmetry.space_group_name_H-M   'P 1'
#
loop_
_entity.id
_entity.type
_entity.pdbx_description
1 polymer ?
#
loop_
_entity_poly.entity_id
_entity_poly.type
_entity_poly.pdbx_seq_one_letter_code
_entity_poly.pdbx_strand_id
1 'polypeptide(L)'
;MDHSLVTPARPTQPVDISTIEQQKENIQPLASGRSASQLASLSSHSRSGLGSKLAEEHKLYQARLDAVSIMAEDPLDIHHQYARFVLGNYPAGASATSKLVPLLEASTRRFVDDERYKNDPRYLRLWNLYAKNMEAPEDCYRFLFAKGIGEKLASLYEEFALVLEQAGRRKEADKIYTLGINRSVTPLERIKKRHVDFQERMLHAPPLPSPPRPSPPSSTSTASTARPILAGAGMAPSGAGTVAGKENGGNAFAIFRDTAASKGEHAAGAQWDDLGTVKSRKRENEIEATEWKGETLPMASASKPGAFKLEVFRDSVSWL
;
A
#
# COMPACT_ATOMS: atom_id res chain seq x y z
N MET A 1 -28.98 36.73 -19.39
CA MET A 1 -29.70 35.98 -18.35
C MET A 1 -28.87 34.75 -18.01
N ASP A 2 -28.09 34.83 -16.94
CA ASP A 2 -27.22 33.73 -16.48
C ASP A 2 -28.07 32.67 -15.77
N HIS A 3 -28.18 31.47 -16.35
CA HIS A 3 -28.79 30.32 -15.72
C HIS A 3 -27.72 29.56 -14.91
N SER A 4 -27.41 30.09 -13.73
CA SER A 4 -26.66 29.36 -12.71
C SER A 4 -27.48 28.16 -12.22
N LEU A 5 -27.14 26.96 -12.70
CA LEU A 5 -27.65 25.70 -12.17
C LEU A 5 -27.11 25.46 -10.76
N VAL A 6 -27.77 26.09 -9.78
CA VAL A 6 -27.63 25.73 -8.36
C VAL A 6 -28.13 24.30 -8.21
N THR A 7 -27.19 23.36 -8.05
CA THR A 7 -27.52 21.99 -7.68
C THR A 7 -28.12 22.01 -6.27
N PRO A 8 -29.35 21.52 -6.04
CA PRO A 8 -29.95 21.56 -4.71
C PRO A 8 -29.16 20.63 -3.78
N ALA A 9 -28.62 21.20 -2.69
CA ALA A 9 -28.01 20.43 -1.61
C ALA A 9 -29.08 19.47 -1.04
N ARG A 10 -28.86 18.16 -1.23
CA ARG A 10 -29.73 17.12 -0.66
C ARG A 10 -29.72 17.28 0.87
N PRO A 11 -30.89 17.37 1.54
CA PRO A 11 -30.94 17.43 3.00
C PRO A 11 -30.34 16.14 3.55
N THR A 12 -29.23 16.27 4.28
CA THR A 12 -28.61 15.14 4.98
C THR A 12 -29.52 14.74 6.12
N GLN A 13 -30.23 13.62 5.97
CA GLN A 13 -30.99 13.06 7.07
C GLN A 13 -30.03 12.76 8.25
N PRO A 14 -30.43 13.10 9.49
CA PRO A 14 -29.62 12.77 10.65
C PRO A 14 -29.44 11.25 10.73
N VAL A 15 -28.20 10.84 10.94
CA VAL A 15 -27.81 9.43 11.04
C VAL A 15 -27.65 9.09 12.51
N ASP A 16 -28.27 8.00 12.96
CA ASP A 16 -28.05 7.47 14.30
C ASP A 16 -26.66 6.83 14.40
N ILE A 17 -25.83 7.36 15.31
CA ILE A 17 -24.45 6.93 15.53
C ILE A 17 -24.36 5.46 15.96
N SER A 18 -25.38 4.94 16.65
CA SER A 18 -25.45 3.55 17.13
C SER A 18 -25.31 2.56 15.97
N THR A 19 -25.83 2.92 14.79
CA THR A 19 -25.70 2.09 13.58
C THR A 19 -24.27 2.01 13.07
N ILE A 20 -23.49 3.10 13.20
CA ILE A 20 -22.10 3.13 12.76
C ILE A 20 -21.20 2.42 13.78
N GLU A 21 -21.46 2.60 15.08
CA GLU A 21 -20.69 1.97 16.16
C GLU A 21 -20.68 0.44 16.08
N GLN A 22 -21.79 -0.17 15.66
CA GLN A 22 -21.88 -1.61 15.43
C GLN A 22 -20.88 -2.14 14.40
N GLN A 23 -20.47 -1.31 13.43
CA GLN A 23 -19.53 -1.68 12.37
C GLN A 23 -18.17 -0.98 12.47
N LYS A 24 -17.86 -0.31 13.59
CA LYS A 24 -16.63 0.49 13.73
C LYS A 24 -15.34 -0.30 13.45
N GLU A 25 -15.28 -1.56 13.85
CA GLU A 25 -14.13 -2.44 13.63
C GLU A 25 -13.92 -2.81 12.14
N ASN A 26 -14.97 -2.67 11.32
CA ASN A 26 -14.92 -2.93 9.87
C ASN A 26 -14.66 -1.67 9.04
N ILE A 27 -14.45 -0.52 9.67
CA ILE A 27 -14.28 0.76 8.99
C ILE A 27 -12.80 1.16 9.04
N GLN A 28 -12.14 1.13 7.87
CA GLN A 28 -10.77 1.60 7.75
C GLN A 28 -10.72 3.12 7.97
N PRO A 29 -9.80 3.62 8.82
CA PRO A 29 -9.61 5.04 9.04
C PRO A 29 -9.10 5.73 7.76
N LEU A 30 -9.72 6.85 7.40
CA LEU A 30 -9.32 7.68 6.25
C LEU A 30 -9.07 9.11 6.71
N ALA A 31 -7.94 9.70 6.30
CA ALA A 31 -7.60 11.09 6.61
C ALA A 31 -8.60 12.11 6.05
N SER A 32 -9.32 11.76 4.97
CA SER A 32 -10.39 12.60 4.40
C SER A 32 -11.75 12.42 5.09
N GLY A 33 -11.86 11.51 6.05
CA GLY A 33 -13.14 11.07 6.62
C GLY A 33 -13.95 10.18 5.67
N ARG A 34 -15.15 9.79 6.13
CA ARG A 34 -16.14 8.98 5.41
C ARG A 34 -17.52 9.61 5.56
N SER A 35 -18.39 9.39 4.57
CA SER A 35 -19.77 9.89 4.66
C SER A 35 -20.58 9.06 5.64
N ALA A 36 -21.14 9.71 6.68
CA ALA A 36 -21.93 9.06 7.71
C ALA A 36 -23.21 8.41 7.14
N SER A 37 -23.88 9.06 6.18
CA SER A 37 -25.08 8.51 5.55
C SER A 37 -24.80 7.26 4.73
N GLN A 38 -23.63 7.21 4.08
CA GLN A 38 -23.19 6.03 3.34
C GLN A 38 -22.81 4.88 4.29
N LEU A 39 -22.13 5.18 5.40
CA LEU A 39 -21.83 4.15 6.41
C LEU A 39 -23.12 3.59 7.04
N ALA A 40 -24.10 4.44 7.32
CA ALA A 40 -25.39 4.01 7.84
C ALA A 40 -26.14 3.11 6.85
N SER A 41 -26.13 3.45 5.56
CA SER A 41 -26.79 2.61 4.55
C SER A 41 -26.13 1.24 4.42
N LEU A 42 -24.81 1.18 4.53
CA LEU A 42 -24.04 -0.09 4.52
C LEU A 42 -24.18 -0.87 5.83
N SER A 43 -24.43 -0.17 6.93
CA SER A 43 -24.56 -0.77 8.27
C SER A 43 -25.95 -1.28 8.59
N SER A 44 -26.98 -0.75 7.92
CA SER A 44 -28.36 -1.17 8.14
C SER A 44 -28.53 -2.70 8.06
N HIS A 45 -29.31 -3.26 8.99
CA HIS A 45 -29.42 -4.69 9.30
C HIS A 45 -29.90 -5.57 8.13
N SER A 46 -30.34 -4.98 7.01
CA SER A 46 -30.65 -5.70 5.78
C SER A 46 -29.45 -5.68 4.83
N ARG A 47 -28.46 -6.53 5.12
CA ARG A 47 -27.37 -6.83 4.16
C ARG A 47 -27.80 -7.82 3.07
N SER A 48 -29.01 -8.37 3.18
CA SER A 48 -29.56 -9.30 2.18
C SER A 48 -29.66 -8.59 0.82
N GLY A 49 -28.94 -9.10 -0.18
CA GLY A 49 -28.91 -8.53 -1.53
C GLY A 49 -28.02 -7.28 -1.71
N LEU A 50 -27.33 -6.78 -0.68
CA LEU A 50 -26.37 -5.68 -0.87
C LEU A 50 -25.16 -6.14 -1.70
N GLY A 51 -24.67 -7.36 -1.44
CA GLY A 51 -23.56 -7.94 -2.20
C GLY A 51 -23.88 -8.13 -3.68
N SER A 52 -25.12 -8.53 -4.02
CA SER A 52 -25.55 -8.66 -5.42
C SER A 52 -25.70 -7.31 -6.11
N LYS A 53 -26.28 -6.32 -5.42
CA LYS A 53 -26.35 -4.93 -5.94
C LYS A 53 -24.97 -4.35 -6.21
N LEU A 54 -24.02 -4.50 -5.28
CA LEU A 54 -22.64 -4.05 -5.47
C LEU A 54 -21.97 -4.78 -6.64
N ALA A 55 -22.22 -6.08 -6.82
CA ALA A 55 -21.70 -6.82 -7.96
C ALA A 55 -22.27 -6.34 -9.30
N GLU A 56 -23.56 -6.00 -9.35
CA GLU A 56 -24.20 -5.38 -10.51
C GLU A 56 -23.61 -3.99 -10.82
N GLU A 57 -23.40 -3.17 -9.80
CA GLU A 57 -22.76 -1.85 -9.94
C GLU A 57 -21.31 -1.98 -10.43
N HIS A 58 -20.55 -2.94 -9.91
CA HIS A 58 -19.22 -3.28 -10.42
C HIS A 58 -19.27 -3.63 -11.92
N LYS A 59 -20.22 -4.46 -12.33
CA LYS A 59 -20.40 -4.85 -13.74
C LYS A 59 -20.77 -3.64 -14.61
N LEU A 60 -21.62 -2.75 -14.11
CA LEU A 60 -22.00 -1.53 -14.81
C LEU A 60 -20.80 -0.60 -15.03
N TYR A 61 -19.99 -0.37 -13.98
CA TYR A 61 -18.78 0.43 -14.10
C TYR A 61 -17.77 -0.18 -15.06
N GLN A 62 -17.61 -1.51 -15.05
CA GLN A 62 -16.75 -2.22 -16.01
C GLN A 62 -17.23 -2.01 -17.45
N ALA A 63 -18.52 -2.23 -17.72
CA ALA A 63 -19.09 -1.99 -19.04
C ALA A 63 -18.93 -0.53 -19.49
N ARG A 64 -19.05 0.42 -18.55
CA ARG A 64 -18.79 1.83 -18.81
C ARG A 64 -17.32 2.08 -19.17
N LEU A 65 -16.37 1.51 -18.45
CA LEU A 65 -14.94 1.63 -18.77
C LEU A 65 -14.63 1.11 -20.18
N ASP A 66 -15.23 -0.02 -20.58
CA ASP A 66 -15.06 -0.60 -21.90
C ASP A 66 -15.64 0.30 -23.01
N ALA A 67 -16.82 0.87 -22.79
CA ALA A 67 -17.45 1.80 -23.75
C ALA A 67 -16.67 3.12 -23.88
N VAL A 68 -16.13 3.62 -22.76
CA VAL A 68 -15.40 4.88 -22.65
C VAL A 68 -14.05 4.82 -23.36
N SER A 69 -13.43 3.64 -23.38
CA SER A 69 -12.23 3.36 -24.18
C SER A 69 -12.41 3.70 -25.66
N ILE A 70 -13.65 3.83 -26.14
CA ILE A 70 -13.97 3.98 -27.57
C ILE A 70 -14.51 5.39 -27.87
N MET A 71 -15.20 6.06 -26.93
CA MET A 71 -16.04 7.23 -27.27
C MET A 71 -16.03 8.41 -26.27
N ALA A 72 -15.27 8.35 -25.17
CA ALA A 72 -15.38 9.39 -24.12
C ALA A 72 -14.38 10.55 -24.29
N GLU A 73 -14.86 11.75 -23.96
CA GLU A 73 -14.07 12.99 -23.95
C GLU A 73 -13.09 13.07 -22.76
N ASP A 74 -13.51 12.60 -21.57
CA ASP A 74 -12.66 12.47 -20.38
C ASP A 74 -12.70 11.03 -19.79
N PRO A 75 -11.89 10.09 -20.32
CA PRO A 75 -11.80 8.74 -19.79
C PRO A 75 -11.41 8.64 -18.32
N LEU A 76 -10.55 9.54 -17.81
CA LEU A 76 -10.05 9.51 -16.43
C LEU A 76 -11.18 9.67 -15.41
N ASP A 77 -12.19 10.47 -15.72
CA ASP A 77 -13.26 10.79 -14.76
C ASP A 77 -14.01 9.53 -14.31
N ILE A 78 -14.20 8.57 -15.22
CA ILE A 78 -14.96 7.35 -14.92
C ILE A 78 -14.14 6.40 -14.07
N HIS A 79 -12.82 6.33 -14.29
CA HIS A 79 -11.90 5.62 -13.39
C HIS A 79 -11.92 6.25 -11.98
N HIS A 80 -11.89 7.58 -11.90
CA HIS A 80 -11.95 8.29 -10.62
C HIS A 80 -13.29 8.09 -9.89
N GLN A 81 -14.42 8.16 -10.61
CA GLN A 81 -15.75 7.87 -10.07
C GLN A 81 -15.85 6.43 -9.56
N TYR A 82 -15.30 5.47 -10.32
CA TYR A 82 -15.33 4.07 -9.92
C TYR A 82 -14.46 3.81 -8.68
N ALA A 83 -13.27 4.41 -8.59
CA ALA A 83 -12.46 4.34 -7.38
C ALA A 83 -13.19 4.94 -6.16
N ARG A 84 -13.88 6.08 -6.33
CA ARG A 84 -14.69 6.69 -5.27
C ARG A 84 -15.86 5.80 -4.85
N PHE A 85 -16.53 5.16 -5.80
CA PHE A 85 -17.57 4.17 -5.56
C PHE A 85 -17.05 3.02 -4.70
N VAL A 86 -15.89 2.44 -5.05
CA VAL A 86 -15.29 1.34 -4.29
C VAL A 86 -14.90 1.79 -2.88
N LEU A 87 -14.24 2.93 -2.71
CA LEU A 87 -13.87 3.42 -1.37
C LEU A 87 -15.08 3.71 -0.47
N GLY A 88 -16.19 4.16 -1.06
CA GLY A 88 -17.41 4.47 -0.33
C GLY A 88 -18.19 3.23 0.11
N ASN A 89 -18.30 2.23 -0.76
CA ASN A 89 -19.11 1.02 -0.52
C ASN A 89 -18.36 -0.10 0.20
N TYR A 90 -17.03 -0.03 0.25
CA TYR A 90 -16.19 -1.00 0.95
C TYR A 90 -15.46 -0.32 2.13
N PRO A 91 -16.10 -0.27 3.32
CA PRO A 91 -15.53 0.41 4.48
C PRO A 91 -14.25 -0.25 4.98
N ALA A 92 -14.10 -1.57 4.79
CA ALA A 92 -12.90 -2.32 5.15
C ALA A 92 -11.68 -2.04 4.23
N GLY A 93 -11.86 -1.30 3.13
CA GLY A 93 -10.77 -0.89 2.25
C GLY A 93 -10.45 -1.90 1.13
N ALA A 94 -9.16 -2.08 0.87
CA ALA A 94 -8.66 -2.98 -0.16
C ALA A 94 -8.84 -4.44 0.26
N SER A 95 -9.71 -5.16 -0.45
CA SER A 95 -9.97 -6.59 -0.26
C SER A 95 -10.12 -7.25 -1.62
N ALA A 96 -10.03 -8.58 -1.66
CA ALA A 96 -10.28 -9.36 -2.88
C ALA A 96 -11.69 -9.08 -3.45
N THR A 97 -12.66 -8.78 -2.58
CA THR A 97 -14.04 -8.44 -2.96
C THR A 97 -14.18 -7.03 -3.52
N SER A 98 -13.41 -6.06 -3.04
CA SER A 98 -13.49 -4.66 -3.50
C SER A 98 -12.77 -4.44 -4.82
N LYS A 99 -11.84 -5.34 -5.20
CA LYS A 99 -11.04 -5.28 -6.44
C LYS A 99 -10.37 -3.92 -6.65
N LEU A 100 -10.08 -3.20 -5.56
CA LEU A 100 -9.56 -1.84 -5.59
C LEU A 100 -8.15 -1.78 -6.18
N VAL A 101 -7.24 -2.66 -5.74
CA VAL A 101 -5.85 -2.67 -6.21
C VAL A 101 -5.75 -2.96 -7.72
N PRO A 102 -6.41 -4.00 -8.27
CA PRO A 102 -6.44 -4.22 -9.72
C PRO A 102 -7.04 -3.04 -10.51
N LEU A 103 -8.09 -2.41 -9.99
CA LEU A 103 -8.67 -1.22 -10.60
C LEU A 103 -7.66 -0.06 -10.63
N LEU A 104 -7.04 0.25 -9.50
CA LEU A 104 -6.06 1.33 -9.39
C LEU A 104 -4.89 1.08 -10.33
N GLU A 105 -4.36 -0.14 -10.34
CA GLU A 105 -3.26 -0.52 -11.23
C GLU A 105 -3.61 -0.37 -12.72
N ALA A 106 -4.77 -0.86 -13.15
CA ALA A 106 -5.22 -0.69 -14.53
C ALA A 106 -5.41 0.79 -14.88
N SER A 107 -5.94 1.58 -13.95
CA SER A 107 -6.18 3.02 -14.15
C SER A 107 -4.87 3.80 -14.24
N THR A 108 -3.93 3.56 -13.32
CA THR A 108 -2.66 4.28 -13.25
C THR A 108 -1.74 3.93 -14.42
N ARG A 109 -1.72 2.67 -14.88
CA ARG A 109 -0.94 2.26 -16.05
C ARG A 109 -1.48 2.83 -17.35
N ARG A 110 -2.80 2.98 -17.47
CA ARG A 110 -3.45 3.37 -18.72
C ARG A 110 -3.18 4.81 -19.14
N PHE A 111 -2.99 5.72 -18.18
CA PHE A 111 -2.83 7.16 -18.45
C PHE A 111 -1.39 7.65 -18.18
N VAL A 112 -0.39 6.76 -18.07
CA VAL A 112 1.02 7.15 -17.78
C VAL A 112 1.55 8.10 -18.85
N ASP A 113 1.34 7.76 -20.11
CA ASP A 113 1.89 8.49 -21.26
C ASP A 113 0.97 9.62 -21.75
N ASP A 114 -0.22 9.77 -21.16
CA ASP A 114 -1.18 10.80 -21.56
C ASP A 114 -0.90 12.13 -20.85
N GLU A 115 -0.38 13.09 -21.62
CA GLU A 115 0.05 14.39 -21.08
C GLU A 115 -1.10 15.22 -20.48
N ARG A 116 -2.33 14.99 -20.94
CA ARG A 116 -3.53 15.71 -20.48
C ARG A 116 -3.76 15.54 -18.98
N TYR A 117 -3.39 14.37 -18.46
CA TYR A 117 -3.65 13.99 -17.07
C TYR A 117 -2.42 14.09 -16.17
N LYS A 118 -1.22 14.35 -16.72
CA LYS A 118 0.02 14.43 -15.94
C LYS A 118 -0.10 15.35 -14.73
N ASN A 119 -0.76 16.50 -14.85
CA ASN A 119 -0.94 17.46 -13.76
C ASN A 119 -2.39 17.55 -13.25
N ASP A 120 -3.24 16.55 -13.50
CA ASP A 120 -4.60 16.49 -12.97
C ASP A 120 -4.59 15.96 -11.51
N PRO A 121 -5.15 16.71 -10.52
CA PRO A 121 -5.27 16.25 -9.14
C PRO A 121 -6.02 14.93 -8.96
N ARG A 122 -7.00 14.63 -9.84
CA ARG A 122 -7.77 13.37 -9.81
C ARG A 122 -6.85 12.18 -10.12
N TYR A 123 -5.96 12.35 -11.08
CA TYR A 123 -5.01 11.31 -11.47
C TYR A 123 -3.97 11.07 -10.37
N LEU A 124 -3.40 12.14 -9.81
CA LEU A 124 -2.49 12.03 -8.67
C LEU A 124 -3.17 11.35 -7.47
N ARG A 125 -4.46 11.59 -7.24
CA ARG A 125 -5.20 10.93 -6.16
C ARG A 125 -5.31 9.41 -6.37
N LEU A 126 -5.49 8.94 -7.60
CA LEU A 126 -5.45 7.50 -7.91
C LEU A 126 -4.07 6.91 -7.62
N TRP A 127 -3.01 7.61 -7.99
CA TRP A 127 -1.63 7.21 -7.68
C TRP A 127 -1.34 7.17 -6.17
N ASN A 128 -1.78 8.18 -5.41
CA ASN A 128 -1.61 8.19 -3.96
C ASN A 128 -2.37 7.02 -3.30
N LEU A 129 -3.56 6.68 -3.80
CA LEU A 129 -4.29 5.49 -3.34
C LEU A 129 -3.56 4.20 -3.71
N TYR A 130 -2.97 4.12 -4.90
CA TYR A 130 -2.19 2.96 -5.32
C TYR A 130 -0.94 2.78 -4.44
N ALA A 131 -0.17 3.85 -4.21
CA ALA A 131 1.03 3.85 -3.38
C ALA A 131 0.77 3.35 -1.95
N LYS A 132 -0.38 3.69 -1.35
CA LYS A 132 -0.78 3.21 -0.01
C LYS A 132 -1.00 1.70 0.08
N ASN A 133 -1.25 1.04 -1.05
CA ASN A 133 -1.45 -0.41 -1.11
C ASN A 133 -0.20 -1.17 -1.61
N MET A 134 0.92 -0.46 -1.81
CA MET A 134 2.19 -1.04 -2.24
C MET A 134 3.12 -1.30 -1.04
N GLU A 135 4.01 -2.29 -1.17
CA GLU A 135 5.02 -2.59 -0.14
C GLU A 135 6.09 -1.49 -0.04
N ALA A 136 6.54 -0.99 -1.19
CA ALA A 136 7.53 0.10 -1.29
C ALA A 136 6.87 1.34 -1.91
N PRO A 137 6.19 2.19 -1.12
CA PRO A 137 5.56 3.41 -1.61
C PRO A 137 6.57 4.40 -2.20
N GLU A 138 7.82 4.43 -1.71
CA GLU A 138 8.87 5.32 -2.22
C GLU A 138 9.12 5.15 -3.73
N ASP A 139 9.14 3.91 -4.20
CA ASP A 139 9.39 3.59 -5.60
C ASP A 139 8.28 4.09 -6.51
N CYS A 140 7.03 4.07 -6.01
CA CYS A 140 5.90 4.66 -6.71
C CYS A 140 6.13 6.17 -6.96
N TYR A 141 6.54 6.92 -5.93
CA TYR A 141 6.78 8.35 -6.08
C TYR A 141 8.01 8.66 -6.92
N ARG A 142 9.09 7.86 -6.83
CA ARG A 142 10.26 7.98 -7.73
C ARG A 142 9.86 7.85 -9.19
N PHE A 143 9.01 6.89 -9.51
CA PHE A 143 8.47 6.72 -10.85
C PHE A 143 7.58 7.89 -11.29
N LEU A 144 6.75 8.44 -10.40
CA LEU A 144 5.96 9.63 -10.72
C LEU A 144 6.86 10.81 -11.11
N PHE A 145 7.97 11.02 -10.39
CA PHE A 145 8.98 12.02 -10.76
C PHE A 145 9.65 11.69 -12.09
N ALA A 146 10.03 10.44 -12.33
CA ALA A 146 10.66 10.03 -13.59
C ALA A 146 9.76 10.25 -14.81
N LYS A 147 8.44 10.00 -14.67
CA LYS A 147 7.44 10.20 -15.73
C LYS A 147 6.87 11.63 -15.78
N GLY A 148 7.28 12.52 -14.86
CA GLY A 148 6.79 13.89 -14.78
C GLY A 148 5.31 14.01 -14.43
N ILE A 149 4.77 13.07 -13.64
CA ILE A 149 3.37 13.06 -13.20
C ILE A 149 3.25 13.83 -11.89
N GLY A 150 2.39 14.83 -11.86
CA GLY A 150 2.04 15.62 -10.68
C GLY A 150 3.07 16.66 -10.30
N GLU A 151 4.05 16.96 -11.17
CA GLU A 151 5.17 17.85 -10.82
C GLU A 151 4.74 19.27 -10.44
N LYS A 152 3.59 19.75 -10.93
CA LYS A 152 3.04 21.07 -10.58
C LYS A 152 2.16 21.05 -9.33
N LEU A 153 1.85 19.87 -8.78
CA LEU A 153 0.91 19.70 -7.68
C LEU A 153 1.65 19.60 -6.35
N ALA A 154 1.33 20.48 -5.40
CA ALA A 154 1.91 20.44 -4.05
C ALA A 154 1.68 19.09 -3.36
N SER A 155 0.53 18.46 -3.62
CA SER A 155 0.16 17.17 -3.04
C SER A 155 1.15 16.05 -3.35
N LEU A 156 1.88 16.08 -4.47
CA LEU A 156 2.86 15.05 -4.80
C LEU A 156 4.04 15.09 -3.82
N TYR A 157 4.57 16.29 -3.62
CA TYR A 157 5.73 16.53 -2.75
C TYR A 157 5.37 16.32 -1.29
N GLU A 158 4.17 16.73 -0.87
CA GLU A 158 3.65 16.48 0.48
C GLU A 158 3.60 14.98 0.79
N GLU A 159 2.94 14.18 -0.06
CA GLU A 159 2.78 12.74 0.19
C GLU A 159 4.12 12.00 0.08
N PHE A 160 5.00 12.39 -0.86
CA PHE A 160 6.31 11.77 -0.96
C PHE A 160 7.20 12.07 0.24
N ALA A 161 7.21 13.33 0.72
CA ALA A 161 7.96 13.70 1.91
C ALA A 161 7.43 12.99 3.17
N LEU A 162 6.11 12.78 3.29
CA LEU A 162 5.52 12.00 4.37
C LEU A 162 5.96 10.54 4.35
N VAL A 163 6.04 9.91 3.17
CA VAL A 163 6.53 8.54 3.05
C VAL A 163 8.01 8.44 3.45
N LEU A 164 8.84 9.39 3.03
CA LEU A 164 10.25 9.46 3.43
C LEU A 164 10.41 9.74 4.93
N GLU A 165 9.55 10.57 5.52
CA GLU A 165 9.50 10.82 6.96
C GLU A 165 9.20 9.55 7.74
N GLN A 166 8.21 8.76 7.31
CA GLN A 166 7.86 7.46 7.89
C GLN A 166 8.98 6.43 7.76
N ALA A 167 9.73 6.46 6.65
CA ALA A 167 10.92 5.63 6.45
C ALA A 167 12.15 6.12 7.23
N GLY A 168 12.07 7.23 7.96
CA GLY A 168 13.17 7.82 8.70
C GLY A 168 14.20 8.58 7.85
N ARG A 169 13.96 8.75 6.54
CA ARG A 169 14.85 9.44 5.58
C ARG A 169 14.66 10.95 5.60
N ARG A 170 14.82 11.54 6.79
CA ARG A 170 14.53 12.96 7.08
C ARG A 170 15.24 13.94 6.14
N LYS A 171 16.51 13.69 5.83
CA LYS A 171 17.31 14.55 4.93
C LYS A 171 16.76 14.57 3.50
N GLU A 172 16.15 13.48 3.06
CA GLU A 172 15.56 13.41 1.73
C GLU A 172 14.18 14.05 1.70
N ALA A 173 13.37 13.84 2.74
CA ALA A 173 12.10 14.54 2.89
C ALA A 173 12.26 16.08 2.79
N ASP A 174 13.30 16.63 3.45
CA ASP A 174 13.61 18.06 3.37
C ASP A 174 13.97 18.53 1.94
N LYS A 175 14.75 17.72 1.21
CA LYS A 175 15.06 17.98 -0.21
C LYS A 175 13.81 18.00 -1.07
N ILE A 176 12.85 17.10 -0.82
CA ILE A 176 11.60 17.03 -1.58
C ILE A 176 10.73 18.27 -1.34
N TYR A 177 10.61 18.73 -0.09
CA TYR A 177 9.92 20.00 0.19
C TYR A 177 10.58 21.18 -0.51
N THR A 178 11.90 21.30 -0.39
CA THR A 178 12.68 22.35 -1.04
C THR A 178 12.53 22.31 -2.56
N LEU A 179 12.54 21.10 -3.16
CA LEU A 179 12.33 20.90 -4.59
C LEU A 179 10.94 21.39 -5.04
N GLY A 180 9.89 21.06 -4.29
CA GLY A 180 8.53 21.52 -4.58
C GLY A 180 8.39 23.04 -4.46
N ILE A 181 9.04 23.66 -3.46
CA ILE A 181 9.09 25.13 -3.31
C ILE A 181 9.81 25.77 -4.51
N ASN A 182 10.96 25.24 -4.90
CA ASN A 182 11.75 25.75 -6.04
C ASN A 182 11.00 25.61 -7.38
N ARG A 183 10.16 24.57 -7.51
CA ARG A 183 9.31 24.34 -8.69
C ARG A 183 7.98 25.10 -8.65
N SER A 184 7.78 25.98 -7.67
CA SER A 184 6.58 26.83 -7.53
C SER A 184 5.25 26.08 -7.68
N VAL A 185 5.16 24.92 -7.03
CA VAL A 185 3.99 24.04 -7.08
C VAL A 185 2.72 24.70 -6.55
N THR A 186 1.57 24.29 -7.04
CA THR A 186 0.26 24.83 -6.63
C THR A 186 -0.45 23.88 -5.67
N PRO A 187 -0.94 24.36 -4.50
CA PRO A 187 -0.77 25.69 -3.90
C PRO A 187 0.58 25.87 -3.19
N LEU A 188 1.29 26.97 -3.47
CA LEU A 188 2.66 27.20 -2.99
C LEU A 188 2.72 27.47 -1.47
N GLU A 189 1.78 28.26 -0.96
CA GLU A 189 1.69 28.54 0.47
C GLU A 189 1.44 27.28 1.30
N ARG A 190 0.70 26.32 0.73
CA ARG A 190 0.42 25.05 1.39
C ARG A 190 1.70 24.23 1.59
N ILE A 191 2.54 24.11 0.56
CA ILE A 191 3.79 23.33 0.68
C ILE A 191 4.79 24.00 1.63
N LYS A 192 4.89 25.33 1.63
CA LYS A 192 5.74 26.07 2.59
C LYS A 192 5.29 25.80 4.02
N LYS A 193 3.99 25.91 4.30
CA LYS A 193 3.44 25.61 5.62
C LYS A 193 3.77 24.18 6.05
N ARG A 194 3.57 23.21 5.15
CA ARG A 194 3.92 21.80 5.43
C ARG A 194 5.41 21.57 5.68
N HIS A 195 6.27 22.32 4.99
CA HIS A 195 7.72 22.27 5.21
C HIS A 195 8.09 22.78 6.60
N VAL A 196 7.48 23.87 7.06
CA VAL A 196 7.65 24.37 8.44
C VAL A 196 7.15 23.35 9.46
N ASP A 197 5.93 22.83 9.28
CA ASP A 197 5.38 21.78 10.17
C ASP A 197 6.32 20.57 10.25
N PHE A 198 6.95 20.19 9.13
CA PHE A 198 7.93 19.12 9.06
C PHE A 198 9.20 19.47 9.85
N GLN A 199 9.77 20.67 9.64
CA GLN A 199 10.96 21.12 10.37
C GLN A 199 10.73 21.12 11.88
N GLU A 200 9.57 21.59 12.34
CA GLU A 200 9.20 21.53 13.76
C GLU A 200 9.18 20.08 14.28
N ARG A 201 8.55 19.16 13.55
CA ARG A 201 8.59 17.72 13.91
C ARG A 201 10.00 17.17 13.95
N MET A 202 10.89 17.59 13.06
CA MET A 202 12.28 17.13 13.03
C MET A 202 13.11 17.63 14.22
N LEU A 203 12.79 18.82 14.75
CA LEU A 203 13.43 19.36 15.95
C LEU A 203 13.01 18.60 17.23
N HIS A 204 11.77 18.14 17.27
CA HIS A 204 11.24 17.36 18.40
C HIS A 204 11.45 15.84 18.27
N ALA A 205 11.79 15.34 17.08
CA ALA A 205 12.00 13.93 16.85
C ALA A 205 13.29 13.43 17.54
N PRO A 206 13.24 12.29 18.26
CA PRO A 206 14.45 11.70 18.83
C PRO A 206 15.49 11.41 17.74
N PRO A 207 16.80 11.41 18.07
CA PRO A 207 17.85 11.06 17.11
C PRO A 207 17.55 9.69 16.50
N LEU A 208 17.71 9.56 15.17
CA LEU A 208 17.65 8.25 14.52
C LEU A 208 18.64 7.33 15.23
N PRO A 209 18.31 6.04 15.46
CA PRO A 209 19.28 5.10 15.97
C PRO A 209 20.51 5.15 15.05
N SER A 210 21.65 5.49 15.64
CA SER A 210 22.93 5.59 14.95
C SER A 210 23.13 4.30 14.13
N PRO A 211 23.59 4.36 12.87
CA PRO A 211 24.10 3.16 12.22
C PRO A 211 25.14 2.52 13.15
N PRO A 212 25.19 1.19 13.28
CA PRO A 212 26.12 0.52 14.17
C PRO A 212 27.52 1.07 13.89
N ARG A 213 28.09 1.73 14.90
CA ARG A 213 29.49 2.18 14.85
C ARG A 213 30.31 0.94 14.48
N PRO A 214 31.27 1.03 13.53
CA PRO A 214 32.23 -0.04 13.34
C PRO A 214 33.09 -0.10 14.61
N SER A 215 32.61 -0.81 15.62
CA SER A 215 33.46 -1.42 16.62
C SER A 215 34.33 -2.45 15.88
N PRO A 216 35.63 -2.56 16.21
CA PRO A 216 36.48 -3.62 15.67
C PRO A 216 35.82 -4.99 15.92
N PRO A 217 36.10 -6.01 15.09
CA PRO A 217 35.41 -7.29 15.16
C PRO A 217 35.68 -7.98 16.51
N SER A 218 34.79 -7.77 17.47
CA SER A 218 34.66 -8.65 18.63
C SER A 218 33.83 -9.86 18.20
N SER A 219 34.40 -10.66 17.30
CA SER A 219 33.93 -12.02 17.08
C SER A 219 34.35 -12.87 18.27
N THR A 220 33.50 -12.87 19.29
CA THR A 220 33.45 -13.96 20.26
C THR A 220 32.00 -14.43 20.41
N SER A 221 31.37 -14.75 19.28
CA SER A 221 30.16 -15.57 19.25
C SER A 221 30.53 -17.04 19.06
N THR A 222 31.22 -17.59 20.05
CA THR A 222 31.20 -19.02 20.39
C THR A 222 30.85 -19.16 21.86
N ALA A 223 29.64 -18.74 22.22
CA ALA A 223 29.01 -19.15 23.46
C ALA A 223 27.61 -19.64 23.11
N SER A 224 27.54 -20.95 22.85
CA SER A 224 26.32 -21.72 22.81
C SER A 224 25.60 -21.64 24.17
N THR A 225 24.60 -20.78 24.28
CA THR A 225 23.49 -21.03 25.20
C THR A 225 22.28 -21.43 24.37
N ALA A 226 22.41 -22.60 23.76
CA ALA A 226 21.27 -23.31 23.19
C ALA A 226 20.31 -23.65 24.33
N ARG A 227 19.07 -23.16 24.24
CA ARG A 227 17.95 -23.74 25.01
C ARG A 227 17.76 -25.16 24.47
N PRO A 228 17.69 -26.21 25.30
CA PRO A 228 17.55 -27.56 24.78
C PRO A 228 16.10 -27.71 24.32
N ILE A 229 15.87 -27.57 23.02
CA ILE A 229 14.66 -28.06 22.37
C ILE A 229 15.15 -28.84 21.15
N LEU A 230 15.13 -30.17 21.30
CA LEU A 230 15.13 -31.22 20.28
C LEU A 230 15.57 -30.77 18.86
N ALA A 231 16.87 -30.82 18.63
CA ALA A 231 17.51 -30.46 17.36
C ALA A 231 17.17 -31.46 16.24
N GLY A 232 16.50 -30.99 15.19
CA GLY A 232 16.68 -31.50 13.83
C GLY A 232 17.97 -30.91 13.27
N ALA A 233 18.96 -31.76 13.01
CA ALA A 233 20.29 -31.37 12.57
C ALA A 233 20.28 -30.76 11.16
N GLY A 234 20.61 -29.47 11.06
CA GLY A 234 21.10 -28.85 9.83
C GLY A 234 22.63 -28.92 9.81
N MET A 235 23.18 -29.77 8.94
CA MET A 235 24.61 -29.98 8.76
C MET A 235 25.28 -28.71 8.20
N ALA A 236 26.16 -28.05 8.97
CA ALA A 236 27.07 -27.04 8.46
C ALA A 236 28.33 -27.74 7.90
N PRO A 237 28.75 -27.52 6.64
CA PRO A 237 29.96 -28.15 6.12
C PRO A 237 31.19 -27.45 6.72
N SER A 238 31.93 -28.17 7.57
CA SER A 238 33.26 -27.80 8.01
C SER A 238 34.26 -28.37 7.01
N GLY A 239 34.75 -27.53 6.10
CA GLY A 239 35.84 -27.85 5.18
C GLY A 239 36.96 -26.83 5.35
N ALA A 240 37.93 -27.14 6.20
CA ALA A 240 39.18 -26.40 6.29
C ALA A 240 40.06 -26.77 5.09
N GLY A 241 40.08 -25.89 4.08
CA GLY A 241 40.99 -25.96 2.93
C GLY A 241 41.80 -24.68 2.84
N THR A 242 43.08 -24.76 3.18
CA THR A 242 44.08 -23.72 2.92
C THR A 242 44.30 -23.59 1.41
N VAL A 243 43.85 -22.48 0.81
CA VAL A 243 44.24 -22.10 -0.55
C VAL A 243 45.28 -20.98 -0.49
N ALA A 244 46.54 -21.37 -0.69
CA ALA A 244 47.61 -20.46 -1.04
C ALA A 244 47.34 -19.91 -2.46
N GLY A 245 46.78 -18.70 -2.53
CA GLY A 245 46.54 -17.98 -3.78
C GLY A 245 47.76 -17.16 -4.18
N LYS A 246 48.50 -17.69 -5.15
CA LYS A 246 49.63 -17.09 -5.86
C LYS A 246 49.25 -15.72 -6.45
N GLU A 247 50.11 -14.72 -6.26
CA GLU A 247 50.02 -13.42 -6.93
C GLU A 247 50.00 -13.62 -8.45
N ASN A 248 48.90 -13.24 -9.08
CA ASN A 248 48.83 -13.14 -10.53
C ASN A 248 48.40 -11.72 -10.90
N GLY A 249 49.33 -10.96 -11.45
CA GLY A 249 49.15 -9.58 -11.89
C GLY A 249 48.20 -9.46 -13.08
N GLY A 250 46.91 -9.43 -12.80
CA GLY A 250 45.88 -8.92 -13.70
C GLY A 250 45.33 -7.62 -13.11
N ASN A 251 45.37 -6.53 -13.88
CA ASN A 251 44.93 -5.18 -13.51
C ASN A 251 43.81 -5.16 -12.46
N ALA A 252 44.16 -4.89 -11.21
CA ALA A 252 43.18 -4.52 -10.19
C ALA A 252 42.63 -3.14 -10.57
N PHE A 253 41.37 -3.07 -10.99
CA PHE A 253 40.70 -1.80 -11.23
C PHE A 253 40.72 -0.98 -9.94
N ALA A 254 41.16 0.27 -10.03
CA ALA A 254 41.20 1.16 -8.88
C ALA A 254 39.76 1.40 -8.39
N ILE A 255 39.47 0.94 -7.16
CA ILE A 255 38.22 1.28 -6.48
C ILE A 255 38.26 2.78 -6.23
N PHE A 256 37.38 3.52 -6.90
CA PHE A 256 37.31 4.97 -6.82
C PHE A 256 37.04 5.40 -5.38
N ARG A 257 37.99 6.11 -4.76
CA ARG A 257 37.82 6.74 -3.45
C ARG A 257 37.45 8.20 -3.68
N ASP A 258 36.18 8.51 -3.51
CA ASP A 258 35.67 9.87 -3.61
C ASP A 258 36.09 10.66 -2.36
N THR A 259 37.27 11.29 -2.42
CA THR A 259 37.82 12.16 -1.35
C THR A 259 37.68 13.64 -1.67
N ALA A 260 37.14 13.99 -2.84
CA ALA A 260 36.80 15.35 -3.21
C ALA A 260 35.28 15.45 -3.25
N ALA A 261 34.70 16.53 -2.73
CA ALA A 261 33.27 16.79 -2.85
C ALA A 261 32.91 17.07 -4.33
N SER A 262 32.87 16.03 -5.14
CA SER A 262 32.36 16.08 -6.50
C SER A 262 30.84 16.14 -6.39
N LYS A 263 30.26 17.20 -6.97
CA LYS A 263 28.81 17.37 -7.06
C LYS A 263 28.33 16.37 -8.11
N GLY A 264 28.16 15.11 -7.71
CA GLY A 264 27.76 14.04 -8.61
C GLY A 264 26.41 14.36 -9.25
N GLU A 265 26.42 14.60 -10.56
CA GLU A 265 25.21 14.48 -11.36
C GLU A 265 24.77 13.02 -11.28
N HIS A 266 23.63 12.77 -10.64
CA HIS A 266 22.96 11.49 -10.77
C HIS A 266 22.58 11.33 -12.23
N ALA A 267 23.25 10.42 -12.93
CA ALA A 267 22.86 10.01 -14.27
C ALA A 267 21.38 9.62 -14.23
N ALA A 268 20.54 10.38 -14.93
CA ALA A 268 19.16 10.06 -15.20
C ALA A 268 19.10 8.89 -16.21
N GLY A 269 19.59 7.72 -15.79
CA GLY A 269 19.42 6.48 -16.54
C GLY A 269 17.98 6.03 -16.40
N ALA A 270 17.34 5.75 -17.53
CA ALA A 270 15.96 5.28 -17.69
C ALA A 270 15.71 3.91 -17.01
N GLN A 271 15.78 3.88 -15.68
CA GLN A 271 15.56 2.66 -14.87
C GLN A 271 14.09 2.50 -14.46
N TRP A 272 13.25 3.51 -14.71
CA TRP A 272 11.87 3.58 -14.23
C TRP A 272 10.84 3.56 -15.37
N ASP A 273 11.06 2.73 -16.39
CA ASP A 273 10.10 2.65 -17.50
C ASP A 273 8.81 1.90 -17.17
N ASP A 274 8.89 0.86 -16.32
CA ASP A 274 7.73 0.13 -15.81
C ASP A 274 7.86 -0.13 -14.30
N LEU A 275 6.81 0.19 -13.55
CA LEU A 275 6.77 0.00 -12.09
C LEU A 275 6.52 -1.46 -11.66
N GLY A 276 6.18 -2.35 -12.61
CA GLY A 276 5.77 -3.72 -12.32
C GLY A 276 4.44 -3.80 -11.55
N THR A 277 3.76 -4.94 -11.66
CA THR A 277 2.47 -5.16 -10.98
C THR A 277 2.68 -5.40 -9.48
N VAL A 278 1.67 -5.15 -8.65
CA VAL A 278 1.77 -5.50 -7.22
C VAL A 278 2.00 -7.01 -7.06
N LYS A 279 1.32 -7.81 -7.90
CA LYS A 279 1.47 -9.26 -7.93
C LYS A 279 2.88 -9.72 -8.32
N SER A 280 3.49 -9.10 -9.33
CA SER A 280 4.83 -9.49 -9.80
C SER A 280 5.91 -9.17 -8.77
N ARG A 281 5.74 -8.12 -7.96
CA ARG A 281 6.69 -7.77 -6.89
C ARG A 281 6.54 -8.64 -5.65
N LYS A 282 5.30 -9.04 -5.33
CA LYS A 282 5.00 -9.93 -4.20
C LYS A 282 5.31 -11.40 -4.45
N ARG A 283 5.52 -11.80 -5.72
CA ARG A 283 5.69 -13.20 -6.13
C ARG A 283 6.78 -13.94 -5.36
N GLU A 284 7.87 -13.26 -4.98
CA GLU A 284 8.97 -13.90 -4.22
C GLU A 284 8.76 -13.83 -2.69
N ASN A 285 7.89 -12.94 -2.21
CA ASN A 285 7.61 -12.73 -0.78
C ASN A 285 6.39 -13.53 -0.28
N GLU A 286 5.44 -13.84 -1.17
CA GLU A 286 4.25 -14.62 -0.86
C GLU A 286 4.43 -16.07 -1.33
N ILE A 287 4.55 -17.00 -0.37
CA ILE A 287 4.49 -18.44 -0.67
C ILE A 287 3.03 -18.75 -1.00
N GLU A 288 2.77 -19.21 -2.23
CA GLU A 288 1.43 -19.62 -2.63
C GLU A 288 0.92 -20.71 -1.67
N ALA A 289 -0.26 -20.49 -1.09
CA ALA A 289 -0.84 -21.41 -0.14
C ALA A 289 -1.12 -22.75 -0.82
N THR A 290 -0.31 -23.76 -0.52
CA THR A 290 -0.65 -25.15 -0.80
C THR A 290 -1.96 -25.48 -0.08
N GLU A 291 -2.94 -25.97 -0.84
CA GLU A 291 -4.16 -26.54 -0.29
C GLU A 291 -3.81 -27.57 0.79
N TRP A 292 -4.55 -27.58 1.89
CA TRP A 292 -4.43 -28.59 2.94
C TRP A 292 -4.90 -29.93 2.37
N LYS A 293 -4.05 -30.59 1.56
CA LYS A 293 -4.30 -31.90 1.00
C LYS A 293 -4.23 -32.94 2.13
N GLY A 294 -5.36 -33.13 2.79
CA GLY A 294 -5.72 -34.40 3.43
C GLY A 294 -4.85 -34.83 4.60
N GLU A 295 -4.36 -33.92 5.44
CA GLU A 295 -3.81 -34.30 6.74
C GLU A 295 -4.96 -34.60 7.71
N THR A 296 -5.59 -35.76 7.53
CA THR A 296 -6.41 -36.34 8.59
C THR A 296 -5.46 -36.93 9.61
N LEU A 297 -5.51 -36.44 10.85
CA LEU A 297 -4.82 -37.05 12.00
C LEU A 297 -5.06 -38.57 11.97
N PRO A 298 -4.02 -39.42 12.01
CA PRO A 298 -4.21 -40.84 12.17
C PRO A 298 -4.80 -41.07 13.56
N MET A 299 -6.12 -41.26 13.62
CA MET A 299 -6.78 -41.84 14.78
C MET A 299 -6.22 -43.25 14.93
N ALA A 300 -5.26 -43.39 15.85
CA ALA A 300 -4.70 -44.68 16.21
C ALA A 300 -5.86 -45.59 16.61
N SER A 301 -6.10 -46.61 15.79
CA SER A 301 -7.06 -47.66 16.07
C SER A 301 -6.55 -48.49 17.25
N ALA A 302 -6.96 -48.16 18.47
CA ALA A 302 -6.96 -49.12 19.57
C ALA A 302 -7.90 -48.70 20.72
N SER A 303 -8.96 -49.49 20.86
CA SER A 303 -9.63 -49.91 22.10
C SER A 303 -11.05 -49.38 22.33
N LYS A 304 -12.01 -50.28 22.04
CA LYS A 304 -13.36 -50.52 22.58
C LYS A 304 -14.27 -49.30 22.91
N PRO A 305 -15.55 -49.31 22.48
CA PRO A 305 -16.48 -48.23 22.75
C PRO A 305 -16.90 -48.26 24.23
N GLY A 306 -16.33 -47.38 25.04
CA GLY A 306 -16.96 -46.93 26.27
C GLY A 306 -18.13 -46.02 25.89
N ALA A 307 -19.36 -46.48 26.14
CA ALA A 307 -20.58 -45.76 25.81
C ALA A 307 -20.69 -44.45 26.63
N PHE A 308 -20.23 -43.33 26.06
CA PHE A 308 -20.67 -42.01 26.48
C PHE A 308 -21.86 -41.60 25.63
N LYS A 309 -23.06 -41.78 26.19
CA LYS A 309 -24.33 -41.38 25.59
C LYS A 309 -24.48 -39.86 25.79
N LEU A 310 -24.17 -39.07 24.75
CA LEU A 310 -24.56 -37.66 24.71
C LEU A 310 -26.08 -37.59 24.46
N GLU A 311 -26.82 -37.11 25.46
CA GLU A 311 -28.23 -36.76 25.27
C GLU A 311 -28.32 -35.43 24.52
N VAL A 312 -28.64 -35.50 23.24
CA VAL A 312 -29.01 -34.34 22.43
C VAL A 312 -30.50 -34.11 22.63
N PHE A 313 -30.85 -33.10 23.44
CA PHE A 313 -32.24 -32.67 23.62
C PHE A 313 -32.75 -32.03 22.33
N ARG A 314 -33.84 -32.57 21.77
CA ARG A 314 -34.58 -31.94 20.67
C ARG A 314 -35.83 -31.30 21.29
N ASP A 315 -35.93 -29.98 21.23
CA ASP A 315 -37.15 -29.27 21.62
C ASP A 315 -38.31 -29.73 20.73
N SER A 316 -39.33 -30.31 21.36
CA SER A 316 -40.59 -30.62 20.73
C SER A 316 -41.35 -29.31 20.51
N VAL A 317 -41.35 -28.83 19.26
CA VAL A 317 -42.22 -27.75 18.80
C VAL A 317 -43.66 -28.24 18.88
N SER A 318 -44.36 -27.88 19.95
CA SER A 318 -45.81 -27.98 20.02
C SER A 318 -46.40 -26.78 19.28
N TRP A 319 -46.80 -26.98 18.03
CA TRP A 319 -47.72 -26.07 17.35
C TRP A 319 -49.12 -26.32 17.88
N LEU A 320 -49.70 -25.32 18.54
CA LEU A 320 -51.13 -25.05 18.57
C LEU A 320 -51.33 -23.53 18.49
#